data_AF-A0A925JT72-F1
#
_entry.id   AF-A0A925JT72-F1
#
_cell.length_a   1.000
_cell.length_b   1.000
_cell.length_c   1.000
_cell.angle_alpha   90.00
_cell.angle_beta   90.00
_cell.angle_gamma   90.00
#
_symmetry.space_group_name_H-M   'P 1'
#
loop_
_entity.id
_entity.type
_entity.pdbx_description
1 polymer ?
#
loop_
_entity_poly.entity_id
_entity_poly.type
_entity_poly.pdbx_seq_one_letter_code
_entity_poly.pdbx_strand_id
1 'polypeptide(L)'
;MMVFSFRSLAVAVLLLAVPSMVTAQTSVTLTGSASPAAVRPGGTSSVTGSNFPAGAVIAPDRVDVTLRPAVAAAGPTVTIPAATVITVVGSTRRVGFTVPPTLTVSNATPYLVSVAGVTSTGTGFTSSNAAALTINPAPRILSVVPGSASRGSTVSVAITGQFTQFTAGSVQASFGPGTSVGGGAEGAPGPVSVTSPTQLIASVVISPTAANGPRSVVVQAGSEQTTLANGFEISGTSPGTGAITLAPSTLSGAPGSTVTFSGTGFPTGTINTSAITVSLRPAAGGLNITGGADSITPASGGSRQLAFRIPATLTLPSATLYQLSIAGLSAAGAPFSSQNSIALTIAPAMRILSVSPSSSNAGQNVTVTIQGQGTAFVQGETQASFGAGIGVGGGAAGAFGSVTVTGPTTALAQLTIASTATGVRAVTV
;
A
#
# COMPACT_ATOMS: atom_id res chain seq x y z
N MET A 1 -15.17 67.14 30.43
CA MET A 1 -15.34 65.74 30.85
C MET A 1 -16.75 65.59 31.41
N MET A 2 -17.68 65.15 30.55
CA MET A 2 -19.07 64.83 30.88
C MET A 2 -19.13 63.69 31.89
N VAL A 3 -20.10 63.70 32.81
CA VAL A 3 -21.22 62.72 32.84
C VAL A 3 -22.40 63.35 33.59
N PHE A 4 -23.54 63.44 32.90
CA PHE A 4 -24.85 63.86 33.42
C PHE A 4 -25.54 62.71 34.15
N SER A 5 -26.13 63.00 35.31
CA SER A 5 -27.04 62.13 36.07
C SER A 5 -28.45 62.23 35.49
N PHE A 6 -29.02 61.13 35.00
CA PHE A 6 -30.45 61.03 34.65
C PHE A 6 -31.13 59.88 35.39
N ARG A 7 -32.23 60.25 36.06
CA ARG A 7 -33.13 59.42 36.86
C ARG A 7 -33.92 58.46 35.97
N SER A 8 -33.97 57.18 36.32
CA SER A 8 -34.79 56.17 35.63
C SER A 8 -36.27 56.33 35.98
N LEU A 9 -37.10 56.56 34.95
CA LEU A 9 -38.56 56.52 34.99
C LEU A 9 -39.01 55.08 34.68
N ALA A 10 -39.75 54.44 35.59
CA ALA A 10 -40.28 53.11 35.38
C ALA A 10 -41.49 53.14 34.42
N VAL A 11 -41.37 52.47 33.28
CA VAL A 11 -42.47 52.21 32.35
C VAL A 11 -43.01 50.82 32.64
N ALA A 12 -44.25 50.74 33.14
CA ALA A 12 -44.96 49.48 33.34
C ALA A 12 -45.48 48.95 31.99
N VAL A 13 -44.91 47.85 31.51
CA VAL A 13 -45.39 47.13 30.33
C VAL A 13 -46.47 46.14 30.77
N LEU A 14 -47.70 46.38 30.33
CA LEU A 14 -48.85 45.50 30.49
C LEU A 14 -48.64 44.24 29.61
N LEU A 15 -48.37 43.10 30.24
CA LEU A 15 -48.19 41.81 29.57
C LEU A 15 -49.56 41.25 29.18
N LEU A 16 -49.99 41.48 27.94
CA LEU A 16 -51.15 40.82 27.33
C LEU A 16 -50.83 39.33 27.13
N ALA A 17 -51.41 38.47 27.98
CA ALA A 17 -51.37 37.02 27.81
C ALA A 17 -52.21 36.63 26.58
N VAL A 18 -51.52 36.27 25.48
CA VAL A 18 -52.15 35.65 24.32
C VAL A 18 -52.46 34.19 24.68
N PRO A 19 -53.73 33.75 24.69
CA PRO A 19 -54.05 32.36 24.96
C PRO A 19 -53.48 31.49 23.83
N SER A 20 -52.56 30.59 24.15
CA SER A 20 -52.08 29.57 23.23
C SER A 20 -53.26 28.65 22.89
N MET A 21 -53.83 28.82 21.70
CA MET A 21 -54.82 27.88 21.17
C MET A 21 -54.14 26.54 20.96
N VAL A 22 -54.37 25.60 21.88
CA VAL A 22 -54.01 24.19 21.70
C VAL A 22 -54.99 23.63 20.68
N THR A 23 -54.61 23.60 19.41
CA THR A 23 -55.38 22.88 18.39
C THR A 23 -55.30 21.38 18.69
N ALA A 24 -56.44 20.68 18.64
CA ALA A 24 -56.47 19.24 18.85
C ALA A 24 -55.58 18.54 17.81
N GLN A 25 -54.56 17.82 18.27
CA GLN A 25 -53.57 17.16 17.43
C GLN A 25 -53.91 15.67 17.29
N THR A 26 -54.10 15.21 16.05
CA THR A 26 -54.46 13.82 15.77
C THR A 26 -53.23 12.92 15.83
N SER A 27 -53.36 11.79 16.55
CA SER A 27 -52.31 10.78 16.62
C SER A 27 -52.37 9.82 15.42
N VAL A 28 -51.28 9.70 14.69
CA VAL A 28 -51.12 8.82 13.52
C VAL A 28 -50.30 7.60 13.91
N THR A 29 -50.62 6.43 13.37
CA THR A 29 -49.85 5.21 13.61
C THR A 29 -49.15 4.76 12.32
N LEU A 30 -47.82 4.73 12.31
CA LEU A 30 -47.00 4.32 11.17
C LEU A 30 -46.81 2.80 11.15
N THR A 31 -46.50 2.24 9.97
CA THR A 31 -45.98 0.88 9.83
C THR A 31 -44.66 0.73 10.58
N GLY A 32 -44.38 -0.46 11.12
CA GLY A 32 -43.17 -0.71 11.91
C GLY A 32 -41.85 -0.52 11.15
N SER A 33 -41.88 -0.55 9.81
CA SER A 33 -40.73 -0.29 8.94
C SER A 33 -41.12 0.61 7.77
N ALA A 34 -40.14 1.36 7.27
CA ALA A 34 -40.23 2.05 5.99
C ALA A 34 -40.09 1.05 4.83
N SER A 35 -40.52 1.45 3.63
CA SER A 35 -40.40 0.69 2.40
C SER A 35 -39.84 1.58 1.28
N PRO A 36 -38.62 1.30 0.77
CA PRO A 36 -37.69 0.25 1.22
C PRO A 36 -37.19 0.45 2.66
N ALA A 37 -36.92 -0.65 3.37
CA ALA A 37 -36.47 -0.62 4.77
C ALA A 37 -34.99 -0.22 4.93
N ALA A 38 -34.24 -0.18 3.83
CA ALA A 38 -32.87 0.31 3.80
C ALA A 38 -32.64 1.18 2.56
N VAL A 39 -32.05 2.35 2.74
CA VAL A 39 -31.73 3.29 1.66
C VAL A 39 -30.38 3.96 1.89
N ARG A 40 -29.82 4.54 0.83
CA ARG A 40 -28.62 5.39 0.91
C ARG A 40 -29.01 6.85 1.10
N PRO A 41 -28.07 7.71 1.53
CA PRO A 41 -28.22 9.16 1.37
C PRO A 41 -28.53 9.52 -0.09
N GLY A 42 -29.55 10.36 -0.30
CA GLY A 42 -30.12 10.66 -1.61
C GLY A 42 -31.19 9.68 -2.11
N GLY A 43 -31.36 8.53 -1.46
CA GLY A 43 -32.38 7.54 -1.81
C GLY A 43 -33.78 7.92 -1.31
N THR A 44 -34.80 7.44 -2.00
CA THR A 44 -36.21 7.63 -1.62
C THR A 44 -36.73 6.46 -0.80
N SER A 45 -37.50 6.75 0.24
CA SER A 45 -38.24 5.75 1.02
C SER A 45 -39.65 6.26 1.32
N SER A 46 -40.49 5.38 1.84
CA SER A 46 -41.85 5.73 2.22
C SER A 46 -42.28 5.03 3.50
N VAL A 47 -43.14 5.70 4.28
CA VAL A 47 -43.83 5.11 5.43
C VAL A 47 -45.33 5.17 5.18
N THR A 48 -46.03 4.10 5.53
CA THR A 48 -47.50 4.09 5.49
C THR A 48 -48.01 4.26 6.91
N GLY A 49 -49.08 5.02 7.10
CA GLY A 49 -49.69 5.16 8.43
C GLY A 49 -51.20 5.31 8.36
N SER A 50 -51.86 4.95 9.45
CA SER A 50 -53.31 5.05 9.66
C SER A 50 -53.65 6.18 10.62
N ASN A 51 -54.94 6.53 10.69
CA ASN A 51 -55.48 7.58 11.58
C ASN A 51 -55.04 9.01 11.22
N PHE A 52 -54.67 9.26 9.96
CA PHE A 52 -54.52 10.64 9.50
C PHE A 52 -55.89 11.36 9.50
N PRO A 53 -55.92 12.68 9.74
CA PRO A 53 -57.16 13.45 9.71
C PRO A 53 -57.91 13.26 8.39
N ALA A 54 -59.21 12.95 8.47
CA ALA A 54 -60.07 12.73 7.31
C ALA A 54 -60.59 14.06 6.73
N GLY A 55 -60.97 14.06 5.44
CA GLY A 55 -61.71 15.16 4.82
C GLY A 55 -60.90 16.40 4.39
N ALA A 56 -59.60 16.45 4.66
CA ALA A 56 -58.73 17.56 4.25
C ALA A 56 -57.49 17.07 3.46
N VAL A 57 -57.03 17.89 2.52
CA VAL A 57 -55.82 17.60 1.74
C VAL A 57 -54.60 17.76 2.64
N ILE A 58 -53.67 16.82 2.57
CA ILE A 58 -52.38 16.89 3.25
C ILE A 58 -51.33 17.19 2.20
N ALA A 59 -50.91 18.45 2.14
CA ALA A 59 -49.92 18.89 1.17
C ALA A 59 -48.51 18.46 1.65
N PRO A 60 -47.65 17.87 0.79
CA PRO A 60 -46.35 17.33 1.20
C PRO A 60 -45.40 18.35 1.85
N ASP A 61 -45.46 19.61 1.42
CA ASP A 61 -44.69 20.74 1.96
C ASP A 61 -45.08 21.12 3.40
N ARG A 62 -46.24 20.65 3.86
CA ARG A 62 -46.74 20.85 5.23
C ARG A 62 -46.58 19.62 6.12
N VAL A 63 -45.78 18.65 5.67
CA VAL A 63 -45.48 17.42 6.40
C VAL A 63 -43.98 17.32 6.59
N ASP A 64 -43.56 17.32 7.85
CA ASP A 64 -42.20 17.08 8.26
C ASP A 64 -41.98 15.59 8.56
N VAL A 65 -40.96 15.03 7.93
CA VAL A 65 -40.43 13.71 8.23
C VAL A 65 -39.14 13.91 9.02
N THR A 66 -39.12 13.41 10.24
CA THR A 66 -37.92 13.46 11.10
C THR A 66 -37.23 12.10 11.10
N LEU A 67 -35.95 12.10 10.76
CA LEU A 67 -35.04 10.96 10.81
C LEU A 67 -34.16 11.12 12.05
N ARG A 68 -34.42 10.30 13.07
CA ARG A 68 -33.61 10.28 14.30
C ARG A 68 -32.83 8.96 14.37
N PRO A 69 -31.52 8.97 14.68
CA PRO A 69 -30.78 7.74 14.92
C PRO A 69 -31.42 6.94 16.05
N ALA A 70 -31.52 5.61 15.91
CA ALA A 70 -32.07 4.75 16.94
C ALA A 70 -31.18 4.72 18.20
N VAL A 71 -29.86 4.87 18.02
CA VAL A 71 -28.87 4.97 19.08
C VAL A 71 -28.36 6.42 19.14
N ALA A 72 -28.32 7.01 20.32
CA ALA A 72 -27.79 8.36 20.51
C ALA A 72 -26.35 8.46 19.99
N ALA A 73 -26.02 9.55 19.32
CA ALA A 73 -24.71 9.82 18.69
C ALA A 73 -24.31 8.90 17.51
N ALA A 74 -25.17 8.00 17.04
CA ALA A 74 -24.88 7.20 15.84
C ALA A 74 -24.99 7.99 14.51
N GLY A 75 -25.50 9.23 14.56
CA GLY A 75 -25.63 10.15 13.43
C GLY A 75 -26.37 11.44 13.82
N PRO A 76 -26.52 12.39 12.90
CA PRO A 76 -27.33 13.59 13.13
C PRO A 76 -28.83 13.29 13.02
N THR A 77 -29.65 14.00 13.80
CA THR A 77 -31.10 14.02 13.57
C THR A 77 -31.40 15.04 12.48
N VAL A 78 -32.22 14.67 11.50
CA VAL A 78 -32.56 15.56 10.38
C VAL A 78 -34.06 15.58 10.16
N THR A 79 -34.61 16.77 9.94
CA THR A 79 -36.01 16.97 9.56
C THR A 79 -36.06 17.43 8.12
N ILE A 80 -36.88 16.76 7.32
CA ILE A 80 -37.07 17.01 5.89
C ILE A 80 -38.55 17.13 5.56
N PRO A 81 -38.92 17.90 4.54
CA PRO A 81 -40.29 17.88 4.04
C PRO A 81 -40.61 16.53 3.38
N ALA A 82 -41.87 16.13 3.39
CA ALA A 82 -42.33 15.00 2.60
C ALA A 82 -42.23 15.33 1.09
N ALA A 83 -41.79 14.34 0.32
CA ALA A 83 -41.77 14.45 -1.15
C ALA A 83 -43.15 14.18 -1.74
N THR A 84 -43.89 13.22 -1.17
CA THR A 84 -45.24 12.86 -1.61
C THR A 84 -46.09 12.43 -0.43
N VAL A 85 -47.39 12.69 -0.52
CA VAL A 85 -48.39 12.17 0.42
C VAL A 85 -49.55 11.67 -0.41
N ILE A 86 -49.79 10.36 -0.40
CA ILE A 86 -50.86 9.73 -1.16
C ILE A 86 -51.84 9.02 -0.24
N THR A 87 -53.13 9.11 -0.54
CA THR A 87 -54.17 8.35 0.16
C THR A 87 -54.19 6.93 -0.38
N VAL A 88 -53.95 5.94 0.49
CA VAL A 88 -54.00 4.51 0.11
C VAL A 88 -55.43 4.01 0.20
N VAL A 89 -56.07 4.21 1.37
CA VAL A 89 -57.47 3.87 1.64
C VAL A 89 -57.96 4.59 2.89
N GLY A 90 -59.18 5.11 2.91
CA GLY A 90 -59.79 5.69 4.12
C GLY A 90 -58.94 6.79 4.76
N SER A 91 -58.52 6.60 6.02
CA SER A 91 -57.59 7.46 6.79
C SER A 91 -56.10 7.09 6.64
N THR A 92 -55.78 6.14 5.77
CA THR A 92 -54.41 5.62 5.57
C THR A 92 -53.69 6.41 4.49
N ARG A 93 -52.52 6.96 4.81
CA ARG A 93 -51.66 7.68 3.86
C ARG A 93 -50.32 6.99 3.74
N ARG A 94 -49.71 7.07 2.56
CA ARG A 94 -48.30 6.77 2.35
C ARG A 94 -47.55 8.08 2.14
N VAL A 95 -46.54 8.31 2.96
CA VAL A 95 -45.68 9.49 2.95
C VAL A 95 -44.35 9.08 2.35
N GLY A 96 -44.03 9.58 1.15
CA GLY A 96 -42.74 9.41 0.50
C GLY A 96 -41.80 10.56 0.87
N PHE A 97 -40.52 10.26 1.04
CA PHE A 97 -39.48 11.24 1.37
C PHE A 97 -38.14 10.83 0.78
N THR A 98 -37.23 11.80 0.64
CA THR A 98 -35.87 11.59 0.14
C THR A 98 -34.88 11.84 1.25
N VAL A 99 -34.03 10.85 1.56
CA VAL A 99 -32.98 11.01 2.56
C VAL A 99 -31.98 12.05 2.05
N PRO A 100 -31.60 13.08 2.84
CA PRO A 100 -30.64 14.08 2.40
C PRO A 100 -29.30 13.46 1.99
N PRO A 101 -28.70 13.87 0.86
CA PRO A 101 -27.34 13.44 0.49
C PRO A 101 -26.27 13.86 1.52
N THR A 102 -26.55 14.91 2.30
CA THR A 102 -25.68 15.40 3.39
C THR A 102 -25.67 14.49 4.61
N LEU A 103 -26.62 13.56 4.73
CA LEU A 103 -26.67 12.59 5.82
C LEU A 103 -25.61 11.51 5.63
N THR A 104 -24.37 11.77 6.02
CA THR A 104 -23.29 10.79 5.92
C THR A 104 -23.28 9.87 7.15
N VAL A 105 -23.15 8.57 6.91
CA VAL A 105 -22.94 7.54 7.93
C VAL A 105 -21.72 6.72 7.56
N SER A 106 -20.98 6.21 8.54
CA SER A 106 -19.79 5.37 8.32
C SER A 106 -20.12 3.89 8.20
N ASN A 107 -21.17 3.45 8.91
CA ASN A 107 -21.69 2.09 8.95
C ASN A 107 -23.21 2.11 8.65
N ALA A 108 -23.81 0.94 8.42
CA ALA A 108 -25.26 0.83 8.34
C ALA A 108 -25.88 1.25 9.68
N THR A 109 -26.53 2.41 9.70
CA THR A 109 -27.06 3.02 10.93
C THR A 109 -28.58 2.90 10.94
N PRO A 110 -29.18 2.30 11.99
CA PRO A 110 -30.62 2.29 12.18
C PRO A 110 -31.14 3.68 12.56
N TYR A 111 -32.14 4.15 11.83
CA TYR A 111 -32.91 5.37 12.07
C TYR A 111 -34.37 5.03 12.37
N LEU A 112 -34.99 5.94 13.11
CA LEU A 112 -36.38 5.98 13.46
C LEU A 112 -37.02 7.15 12.70
N VAL A 113 -38.03 6.84 11.90
CA VAL A 113 -38.78 7.78 11.08
C VAL A 113 -40.07 8.16 11.83
N SER A 114 -40.25 9.44 12.10
CA SER A 114 -41.50 10.01 12.61
C SER A 114 -42.04 11.06 11.65
N VAL A 115 -43.36 11.24 11.65
CA VAL A 115 -44.03 12.19 10.76
C VAL A 115 -44.86 13.15 11.59
N ALA A 116 -44.77 14.44 11.28
CA ALA A 116 -45.58 15.50 11.87
C ALA A 116 -46.07 16.43 10.75
N GLY A 117 -47.22 17.05 10.91
CA GLY A 117 -47.69 17.99 9.90
C GLY A 117 -49.04 18.60 10.22
N VAL A 118 -49.56 19.34 9.26
CA VAL A 118 -50.88 19.97 9.34
C VAL A 118 -51.68 19.75 8.05
N THR A 119 -52.99 19.59 8.16
CA THR A 119 -53.89 19.55 7.00
C THR A 119 -54.09 20.94 6.38
N SER A 120 -54.68 20.99 5.19
CA SER A 120 -55.13 22.24 4.55
C SER A 120 -56.13 23.04 5.40
N THR A 121 -56.82 22.39 6.34
CA THR A 121 -57.78 23.00 7.27
C THR A 121 -57.17 23.37 8.62
N GLY A 122 -55.86 23.16 8.81
CA GLY A 122 -55.13 23.53 10.04
C GLY A 122 -55.15 22.49 11.15
N THR A 123 -55.64 21.27 10.89
CA THR A 123 -55.60 20.17 11.89
C THR A 123 -54.20 19.59 11.95
N GLY A 124 -53.54 19.72 13.10
CA GLY A 124 -52.21 19.14 13.34
C GLY A 124 -52.27 17.62 13.53
N PHE A 125 -51.21 16.92 13.15
CA PHE A 125 -51.06 15.50 13.42
C PHE A 125 -49.59 15.13 13.66
N THR A 126 -49.37 14.07 14.45
CA THR A 126 -48.06 13.48 14.69
C THR A 126 -48.13 11.98 14.82
N SER A 127 -47.06 11.30 14.42
CA SER A 127 -46.91 9.86 14.63
C SER A 127 -46.73 9.49 16.11
N SER A 128 -47.52 8.55 16.62
CA SER A 128 -47.37 7.99 17.98
C SER A 128 -46.21 7.00 18.11
N ASN A 129 -45.80 6.39 17.00
CA ASN A 129 -44.68 5.47 16.92
C ASN A 129 -43.70 5.94 15.85
N ALA A 130 -42.54 5.28 15.79
CA ALA A 130 -41.58 5.49 14.71
C ALA A 130 -41.47 4.23 13.85
N ALA A 131 -41.24 4.44 12.55
CA ALA A 131 -40.92 3.36 11.62
C ALA A 131 -39.41 3.15 11.56
N ALA A 132 -38.95 1.90 11.52
CA ALA A 132 -37.53 1.60 11.34
C ALA A 132 -37.08 1.83 9.89
N LEU A 133 -35.92 2.47 9.72
CA LEU A 133 -35.24 2.66 8.44
C LEU A 133 -33.74 2.51 8.64
N THR A 134 -33.06 1.70 7.82
CA THR A 134 -31.60 1.60 7.85
C THR A 134 -30.99 2.54 6.81
N ILE A 135 -30.08 3.42 7.23
CA ILE A 135 -29.31 4.24 6.31
C ILE A 135 -27.97 3.54 6.05
N ASN A 136 -27.75 3.13 4.81
CA ASN A 136 -26.50 2.52 4.37
C ASN A 136 -25.52 3.59 3.88
N PRO A 137 -24.22 3.46 4.18
CA PRO A 137 -23.21 4.39 3.69
C PRO A 137 -23.02 4.27 2.17
N ALA A 138 -22.22 5.19 1.62
CA ALA A 138 -21.81 5.15 0.22
C ALA A 138 -21.03 3.85 -0.08
N PRO A 139 -21.17 3.29 -1.30
CA PRO A 139 -20.41 2.11 -1.71
C PRO A 139 -18.91 2.43 -1.71
N ARG A 140 -18.10 1.49 -1.22
CA ARG A 140 -16.64 1.58 -1.27
C ARG A 140 -16.02 0.24 -1.67
N ILE A 141 -14.82 0.28 -2.23
CA ILE A 141 -14.02 -0.93 -2.44
C ILE A 141 -13.17 -1.11 -1.18
N LEU A 142 -13.19 -2.32 -0.61
CA LEU A 142 -12.44 -2.68 0.59
C LEU A 142 -11.05 -3.21 0.24
N SER A 143 -10.96 -4.08 -0.77
CA SER A 143 -9.70 -4.71 -1.15
C SER A 143 -9.70 -5.20 -2.59
N VAL A 144 -8.49 -5.35 -3.12
CA VAL A 144 -8.17 -5.84 -4.47
C VAL A 144 -7.04 -6.85 -4.31
N VAL A 145 -7.26 -8.11 -4.70
CA VAL A 145 -6.32 -9.21 -4.48
C VAL A 145 -6.22 -10.08 -5.73
N PRO A 146 -5.01 -10.31 -6.28
CA PRO A 146 -3.74 -9.70 -5.90
C PRO A 146 -3.70 -8.20 -6.23
N GLY A 147 -3.07 -7.42 -5.34
CA GLY A 147 -2.94 -5.97 -5.49
C GLY A 147 -1.77 -5.53 -6.39
N SER A 148 -1.09 -6.46 -7.06
CA SER A 148 0.04 -6.17 -7.93
C SER A 148 0.23 -7.23 -9.00
N ALA A 149 0.67 -6.83 -10.20
CA ALA A 149 1.13 -7.78 -11.22
C ALA A 149 2.10 -7.15 -12.22
N SER A 150 2.79 -8.00 -12.98
CA SER A 150 3.80 -7.60 -13.96
C SER A 150 3.22 -7.19 -15.31
N ARG A 151 3.91 -6.29 -16.02
CA ARG A 151 3.55 -5.92 -17.39
C ARG A 151 3.43 -7.15 -18.28
N GLY A 152 2.49 -7.10 -19.23
CA GLY A 152 2.22 -8.18 -20.18
C GLY A 152 1.83 -9.52 -19.57
N SER A 153 1.49 -9.55 -18.28
CA SER A 153 0.82 -10.68 -17.65
C SER A 153 -0.70 -10.49 -17.67
N THR A 154 -1.40 -11.62 -17.65
CA THR A 154 -2.83 -11.67 -17.40
C THR A 154 -3.03 -12.17 -15.97
N VAL A 155 -3.72 -11.39 -15.15
CA VAL A 155 -3.99 -11.71 -13.75
C VAL A 155 -5.48 -11.66 -13.47
N SER A 156 -5.98 -12.65 -12.73
CA SER A 156 -7.35 -12.63 -12.22
C SER A 156 -7.35 -11.94 -10.87
N VAL A 157 -8.08 -10.83 -10.76
CA VAL A 157 -8.12 -9.97 -9.59
C VAL A 157 -9.50 -10.03 -8.94
N ALA A 158 -9.55 -10.50 -7.70
CA ALA A 158 -10.74 -10.46 -6.86
C ALA A 158 -10.88 -9.06 -6.24
N ILE A 159 -12.03 -8.43 -6.45
CA ILE A 159 -12.38 -7.14 -5.85
C ILE A 159 -13.49 -7.36 -4.84
N THR A 160 -13.26 -6.91 -3.61
CA THR A 160 -14.25 -6.94 -2.53
C THR A 160 -14.77 -5.54 -2.29
N GLY A 161 -16.08 -5.35 -2.51
CA GLY A 161 -16.82 -4.14 -2.21
C GLY A 161 -17.49 -4.20 -0.84
N GLN A 162 -17.83 -3.04 -0.29
CA GLN A 162 -18.64 -2.90 0.90
C GLN A 162 -19.80 -1.95 0.61
N PHE A 163 -21.01 -2.37 1.00
CA PHE A 163 -22.27 -1.67 0.70
C PHE A 163 -22.49 -1.47 -0.81
N THR A 164 -21.98 -2.38 -1.63
CA THR A 164 -22.22 -2.41 -3.09
C THR A 164 -23.44 -3.29 -3.40
N GLN A 165 -23.99 -3.15 -4.59
CA GLN A 165 -25.02 -4.04 -5.15
C GLN A 165 -24.57 -4.46 -6.56
N PHE A 166 -23.52 -5.29 -6.62
CA PHE A 166 -23.01 -5.77 -7.90
C PHE A 166 -24.00 -6.76 -8.53
N THR A 167 -24.42 -6.46 -9.76
CA THR A 167 -25.32 -7.32 -10.54
C THR A 167 -24.59 -7.78 -11.80
N ALA A 168 -24.68 -9.07 -12.12
CA ALA A 168 -24.01 -9.60 -13.29
C ALA A 168 -24.44 -8.86 -14.58
N GLY A 169 -23.45 -8.53 -15.42
CA GLY A 169 -23.68 -7.87 -16.72
C GLY A 169 -23.80 -6.35 -16.70
N SER A 170 -23.89 -5.69 -15.53
CA SER A 170 -23.95 -4.22 -15.43
C SER A 170 -22.74 -3.57 -14.77
N VAL A 171 -21.75 -4.38 -14.36
CA VAL A 171 -20.55 -3.92 -13.67
C VAL A 171 -19.37 -3.89 -14.63
N GLN A 172 -18.66 -2.77 -14.64
CA GLN A 172 -17.41 -2.58 -15.35
C GLN A 172 -16.33 -2.14 -14.37
N ALA A 173 -15.08 -2.53 -14.60
CA ALA A 173 -13.94 -2.06 -13.81
C ALA A 173 -12.84 -1.51 -14.73
N SER A 174 -12.10 -0.53 -14.23
CA SER A 174 -10.91 0.02 -14.86
C SER A 174 -9.75 0.04 -13.85
N PHE A 175 -8.58 -0.39 -14.29
CA PHE A 175 -7.32 -0.35 -13.54
C PHE A 175 -6.39 0.74 -14.10
N GLY A 176 -6.95 1.69 -14.86
CA GLY A 176 -6.25 2.83 -15.44
C GLY A 176 -5.45 2.52 -16.72
N PRO A 177 -4.71 3.52 -17.25
CA PRO A 177 -3.95 3.38 -18.49
C PRO A 177 -2.90 2.26 -18.40
N GLY A 178 -2.73 1.50 -19.49
CA GLY A 178 -1.84 0.35 -19.50
C GLY A 178 -2.50 -0.97 -19.16
N THR A 179 -3.82 -1.02 -18.93
CA THR A 179 -4.55 -2.23 -18.52
C THR A 179 -5.82 -2.44 -19.34
N SER A 180 -6.14 -3.68 -19.67
CA SER A 180 -7.40 -4.10 -20.29
C SER A 180 -8.12 -5.04 -19.33
N VAL A 181 -9.42 -4.82 -19.12
CA VAL A 181 -10.25 -5.63 -18.22
C VAL A 181 -11.24 -6.43 -19.04
N GLY A 182 -11.28 -7.75 -18.88
CA GLY A 182 -12.27 -8.62 -19.52
C GLY A 182 -12.30 -8.55 -21.05
N GLY A 183 -11.19 -8.16 -21.70
CA GLY A 183 -11.11 -7.94 -23.14
C GLY A 183 -11.58 -6.56 -23.62
N GLY A 184 -11.84 -5.62 -22.71
CA GLY A 184 -12.14 -4.23 -23.04
C GLY A 184 -10.94 -3.47 -23.60
N ALA A 185 -11.18 -2.26 -24.14
CA ALA A 185 -10.10 -1.39 -24.62
C ALA A 185 -9.14 -1.00 -23.50
N GLU A 186 -7.85 -0.82 -23.84
CA GLU A 186 -6.82 -0.44 -22.87
C GLU A 186 -7.15 0.91 -22.21
N GLY A 187 -7.10 0.96 -20.88
CA GLY A 187 -7.42 2.13 -20.06
C GLY A 187 -8.91 2.39 -19.87
N ALA A 188 -9.79 1.72 -20.62
CA ALA A 188 -11.23 1.87 -20.52
C ALA A 188 -11.85 0.92 -19.47
N PRO A 189 -13.05 1.23 -18.97
CA PRO A 189 -13.83 0.27 -18.20
C PRO A 189 -14.12 -0.98 -19.05
N GLY A 190 -13.91 -2.15 -18.47
CA GLY A 190 -14.18 -3.43 -19.11
C GLY A 190 -15.05 -4.35 -18.26
N PRO A 191 -15.65 -5.40 -18.86
CA PRO A 191 -16.59 -6.26 -18.16
C PRO A 191 -15.89 -7.09 -17.08
N VAL A 192 -16.60 -7.33 -15.97
CA VAL A 192 -16.14 -8.18 -14.86
C VAL A 192 -17.14 -9.28 -14.55
N SER A 193 -16.66 -10.37 -13.95
CA SER A 193 -17.49 -11.48 -13.51
C SER A 193 -17.95 -11.24 -12.08
N VAL A 194 -19.25 -11.03 -11.86
CA VAL A 194 -19.80 -10.80 -10.52
C VAL A 194 -20.05 -12.15 -9.85
N THR A 195 -19.45 -12.36 -8.68
CA THR A 195 -19.62 -13.59 -7.88
C THR A 195 -20.65 -13.43 -6.76
N SER A 196 -20.82 -12.21 -6.23
CA SER A 196 -21.86 -11.85 -5.26
C SER A 196 -22.16 -10.34 -5.30
N PRO A 197 -23.21 -9.83 -4.60
CA PRO A 197 -23.47 -8.39 -4.52
C PRO A 197 -22.32 -7.54 -3.96
N THR A 198 -21.34 -8.18 -3.31
CA THR A 198 -20.15 -7.55 -2.70
C THR A 198 -18.82 -8.04 -3.26
N GLN A 199 -18.82 -9.00 -4.18
CA GLN A 199 -17.59 -9.58 -4.72
C GLN A 199 -17.68 -9.75 -6.23
N LEU A 200 -16.57 -9.49 -6.89
CA LEU A 200 -16.42 -9.69 -8.32
C LEU A 200 -14.98 -10.07 -8.65
N ILE A 201 -14.80 -10.65 -9.83
CA ILE A 201 -13.51 -11.05 -10.38
C ILE A 201 -13.32 -10.31 -11.71
N ALA A 202 -12.21 -9.58 -11.80
CA ALA A 202 -11.76 -8.90 -12.99
C ALA A 202 -10.58 -9.66 -13.60
N SER A 203 -10.68 -10.06 -14.87
CA SER A 203 -9.52 -10.54 -15.62
C SER A 203 -8.77 -9.35 -16.20
N VAL A 204 -7.60 -9.06 -15.65
CA VAL A 204 -6.80 -7.87 -16.00
C VAL A 204 -5.61 -8.31 -16.85
N VAL A 205 -5.58 -7.83 -18.09
CA VAL A 205 -4.43 -7.96 -18.99
C VAL A 205 -3.64 -6.65 -18.90
N ILE A 206 -2.37 -6.74 -18.49
CA ILE A 206 -1.52 -5.55 -18.40
C ILE A 206 -0.75 -5.40 -19.70
N SER A 207 -0.76 -4.22 -20.31
CA SER A 207 0.00 -3.96 -21.51
C SER A 207 1.51 -4.12 -21.24
N PRO A 208 2.28 -4.72 -22.18
CA PRO A 208 3.75 -4.78 -22.09
C PRO A 208 4.42 -3.40 -22.00
N THR A 209 3.76 -2.35 -22.50
CA THR A 209 4.26 -0.96 -22.49
C THR A 209 3.71 -0.11 -21.33
N ALA A 210 2.89 -0.69 -20.44
CA ALA A 210 2.32 0.02 -19.31
C ALA A 210 3.39 0.63 -18.40
N ALA A 211 3.24 1.91 -18.03
CA ALA A 211 4.16 2.55 -17.09
C ALA A 211 4.08 1.88 -15.70
N ASN A 212 5.21 1.76 -15.01
CA ASN A 212 5.21 1.23 -13.64
C ASN A 212 4.52 2.19 -12.65
N GLY A 213 4.09 1.64 -11.53
CA GLY A 213 3.62 2.40 -10.39
C GLY A 213 2.17 2.09 -10.01
N PRO A 214 1.69 2.75 -8.94
CA PRO A 214 0.35 2.52 -8.43
C PRO A 214 -0.72 2.99 -9.43
N ARG A 215 -1.87 2.33 -9.37
CA ARG A 215 -3.06 2.58 -10.18
C ARG A 215 -4.29 2.63 -9.29
N SER A 216 -5.14 3.60 -9.57
CA SER A 216 -6.47 3.67 -8.97
C SER A 216 -7.39 2.67 -9.67
N VAL A 217 -8.11 1.89 -8.88
CA VAL A 217 -9.09 0.93 -9.36
C VAL A 217 -10.47 1.57 -9.29
N VAL A 218 -11.13 1.69 -10.43
CA VAL A 218 -12.47 2.28 -10.54
C VAL A 218 -13.44 1.17 -10.89
N VAL A 219 -14.48 0.99 -10.09
CA VAL A 219 -15.59 0.07 -10.37
C VAL A 219 -16.83 0.90 -10.62
N GLN A 220 -17.51 0.61 -11.73
CA GLN A 220 -18.75 1.25 -12.13
C GLN A 220 -19.86 0.19 -12.23
N ALA A 221 -20.94 0.39 -11.49
CA ALA A 221 -22.15 -0.43 -11.51
C ALA A 221 -23.33 0.46 -11.90
N GLY A 222 -23.66 0.50 -13.20
CA GLY A 222 -24.64 1.46 -13.73
C GLY A 222 -24.22 2.91 -13.50
N SER A 223 -24.99 3.66 -12.70
CA SER A 223 -24.68 5.04 -12.30
C SER A 223 -23.83 5.15 -11.03
N GLU A 224 -23.60 4.05 -10.31
CA GLU A 224 -22.75 4.04 -9.12
C GLU A 224 -21.28 3.87 -9.54
N GLN A 225 -20.42 4.83 -9.17
CA GLN A 225 -18.98 4.75 -9.38
C GLN A 225 -18.25 4.74 -8.03
N THR A 226 -17.27 3.87 -7.88
CA THR A 226 -16.45 3.76 -6.68
C THR A 226 -14.99 3.63 -7.06
N THR A 227 -14.13 4.40 -6.39
CA THR A 227 -12.69 4.43 -6.68
C THR A 227 -11.89 4.00 -5.45
N LEU A 228 -10.99 3.04 -5.64
CA LEU A 228 -9.91 2.72 -4.71
C LEU A 228 -8.62 3.35 -5.22
N ALA A 229 -8.16 4.41 -4.56
CA ALA A 229 -6.89 5.03 -4.90
C ALA A 229 -5.73 4.07 -4.59
N ASN A 230 -4.77 3.95 -5.52
CA ASN A 230 -3.60 3.08 -5.39
C ASN A 230 -3.95 1.61 -5.05
N GLY A 231 -5.11 1.12 -5.52
CA GLY A 231 -5.60 -0.23 -5.24
C GLY A 231 -4.87 -1.35 -5.99
N PHE A 232 -4.08 -1.01 -7.01
CA PHE A 232 -3.35 -1.98 -7.82
C PHE A 232 -1.99 -1.43 -8.26
N GLU A 233 -0.93 -2.24 -8.21
CA GLU A 233 0.42 -1.83 -8.58
C GLU A 233 0.92 -2.59 -9.81
N ILE A 234 1.31 -1.84 -10.84
CA ILE A 234 1.98 -2.43 -12.01
C ILE A 234 3.47 -2.50 -11.72
N SER A 235 3.94 -3.73 -11.50
CA SER A 235 5.30 -4.07 -11.10
C SER A 235 5.86 -5.15 -12.02
N GLY A 236 6.57 -4.76 -13.09
CA GLY A 236 7.26 -5.75 -13.92
C GLY A 236 8.08 -5.15 -15.06
N THR A 237 8.94 -5.98 -15.63
CA THR A 237 9.67 -5.73 -16.88
C THR A 237 8.89 -6.30 -18.06
N SER A 238 8.82 -5.56 -19.18
CA SER A 238 7.98 -5.83 -20.36
C SER A 238 8.23 -7.21 -21.02
N PRO A 239 7.20 -8.04 -21.28
CA PRO A 239 7.31 -9.26 -22.10
C PRO A 239 7.09 -8.89 -23.57
N GLY A 240 8.20 -8.50 -24.17
CA GLY A 240 8.46 -8.29 -25.59
C GLY A 240 9.95 -8.01 -25.81
N THR A 241 10.73 -8.23 -24.76
CA THR A 241 12.13 -7.91 -24.60
C THR A 241 12.97 -9.05 -25.14
N GLY A 242 14.08 -8.74 -25.82
CA GLY A 242 15.09 -9.75 -26.13
C GLY A 242 15.42 -10.53 -24.86
N ALA A 243 15.12 -11.83 -24.89
CA ALA A 243 15.04 -12.65 -23.69
C ALA A 243 16.44 -13.20 -23.42
N ILE A 244 17.20 -12.52 -22.57
CA ILE A 244 18.62 -12.80 -22.40
C ILE A 244 18.81 -13.99 -21.47
N THR A 245 19.65 -14.93 -21.87
CA THR A 245 20.15 -16.00 -20.99
C THR A 245 21.54 -15.64 -20.52
N LEU A 246 21.70 -15.47 -19.21
CA LEU A 246 22.96 -15.15 -18.56
C LEU A 246 23.75 -16.40 -18.20
N ALA A 247 25.08 -16.32 -18.28
CA ALA A 247 26.03 -17.35 -17.87
C ALA A 247 27.31 -16.71 -17.30
N PRO A 248 28.05 -17.38 -16.40
CA PRO A 248 27.72 -18.65 -15.75
C PRO A 248 26.55 -18.51 -14.75
N SER A 249 25.99 -19.63 -14.28
CA SER A 249 24.88 -19.63 -13.31
C SER A 249 25.31 -19.19 -11.90
N THR A 250 26.60 -19.19 -11.61
CA THR A 250 27.19 -18.78 -10.32
C THR A 250 28.38 -17.86 -10.53
N LEU A 251 28.53 -16.87 -9.65
CA LEU A 251 29.67 -15.97 -9.57
C LEU A 251 30.04 -15.73 -8.11
N SER A 252 31.27 -15.29 -7.88
CA SER A 252 31.73 -14.81 -6.58
C SER A 252 32.51 -13.52 -6.73
N GLY A 253 32.37 -12.61 -5.76
CA GLY A 253 33.12 -11.36 -5.75
C GLY A 253 33.18 -10.74 -4.36
N ALA A 254 33.90 -9.63 -4.25
CA ALA A 254 33.99 -8.79 -3.05
C ALA A 254 33.63 -7.33 -3.39
N PRO A 255 33.22 -6.51 -2.40
CA PRO A 255 33.04 -5.07 -2.59
C PRO A 255 34.26 -4.43 -3.27
N GLY A 256 34.03 -3.67 -4.36
CA GLY A 256 35.08 -3.04 -5.15
C GLY A 256 35.70 -3.91 -6.24
N SER A 257 35.40 -5.21 -6.30
CA SER A 257 35.83 -6.08 -7.39
C SER A 257 34.91 -5.98 -8.61
N THR A 258 35.46 -6.25 -9.80
CA THR A 258 34.69 -6.35 -11.04
C THR A 258 34.40 -7.81 -11.35
N VAL A 259 33.12 -8.15 -11.52
CA VAL A 259 32.68 -9.47 -11.97
C VAL A 259 32.35 -9.44 -13.46
N THR A 260 32.68 -10.51 -14.17
CA THR A 260 32.39 -10.66 -15.60
C THR A 260 31.46 -11.84 -15.84
N PHE A 261 30.52 -11.67 -16.76
CA PHE A 261 29.54 -12.68 -17.14
C PHE A 261 29.15 -12.50 -18.60
N SER A 262 28.57 -13.51 -19.22
CA SER A 262 28.05 -13.46 -20.57
C SER A 262 26.52 -13.47 -20.59
N GLY A 263 25.95 -12.92 -21.65
CA GLY A 263 24.54 -13.04 -21.97
C GLY A 263 24.36 -13.39 -23.46
N THR A 264 23.41 -14.25 -23.75
CA THR A 264 22.97 -14.58 -25.11
C THR A 264 21.52 -14.14 -25.32
N GLY A 265 21.13 -13.78 -26.55
CA GLY A 265 19.76 -13.33 -26.85
C GLY A 265 19.55 -11.82 -26.75
N PHE A 266 20.64 -11.04 -26.81
CA PHE A 266 20.56 -9.59 -26.96
C PHE A 266 19.91 -9.19 -28.29
N PRO A 267 19.17 -8.07 -28.34
CA PRO A 267 18.65 -7.54 -29.60
C PRO A 267 19.78 -7.18 -30.55
N THR A 268 19.47 -7.16 -31.85
CA THR A 268 20.40 -6.72 -32.89
C THR A 268 20.73 -5.22 -32.72
N GLY A 269 21.93 -4.84 -33.12
CA GLY A 269 22.42 -3.45 -33.00
C GLY A 269 23.30 -3.18 -31.78
N THR A 270 23.70 -1.91 -31.64
CA THR A 270 24.61 -1.46 -30.58
C THR A 270 23.88 -1.32 -29.25
N ILE A 271 24.52 -1.69 -28.14
CA ILE A 271 24.01 -1.51 -26.78
C ILE A 271 25.01 -0.65 -26.02
N ASN A 272 24.55 0.49 -25.50
CA ASN A 272 25.37 1.36 -24.67
C ASN A 272 25.30 0.89 -23.21
N THR A 273 26.43 0.92 -22.51
CA THR A 273 26.51 0.51 -21.10
C THR A 273 25.60 1.32 -20.19
N SER A 274 25.42 2.63 -20.46
CA SER A 274 24.49 3.51 -19.73
C SER A 274 23.02 3.12 -19.86
N ALA A 275 22.67 2.33 -20.88
CA ALA A 275 21.31 1.82 -21.08
C ALA A 275 21.10 0.45 -20.42
N ILE A 276 22.11 -0.11 -19.74
CA ILE A 276 22.04 -1.38 -19.01
C ILE A 276 21.93 -1.09 -17.52
N THR A 277 20.90 -1.64 -16.90
CA THR A 277 20.74 -1.69 -15.45
C THR A 277 21.00 -3.10 -14.97
N VAL A 278 21.99 -3.26 -14.10
CA VAL A 278 22.28 -4.49 -13.35
C VAL A 278 21.60 -4.37 -11.99
N SER A 279 20.80 -5.38 -11.63
CA SER A 279 20.10 -5.45 -10.36
C SER A 279 20.58 -6.67 -9.57
N LEU A 280 20.92 -6.45 -8.30
CA LEU A 280 21.28 -7.50 -7.35
C LEU A 280 20.22 -7.54 -6.26
N ARG A 281 19.49 -8.65 -6.20
CA ARG A 281 18.50 -8.91 -5.15
C ARG A 281 19.03 -9.95 -4.16
N PRO A 282 19.11 -9.66 -2.85
CA PRO A 282 19.56 -10.65 -1.87
C PRO A 282 18.54 -11.79 -1.75
N ALA A 283 19.02 -13.03 -1.75
CA ALA A 283 18.17 -14.22 -1.70
C ALA A 283 17.45 -14.41 -0.36
N ALA A 284 18.05 -13.92 0.73
CA ALA A 284 17.52 -14.01 2.09
C ALA A 284 16.85 -12.69 2.59
N GLY A 285 16.57 -11.75 1.68
CA GLY A 285 16.16 -10.38 2.01
C GLY A 285 17.34 -9.48 2.38
N GLY A 286 17.16 -8.16 2.27
CA GLY A 286 18.22 -7.17 2.49
C GLY A 286 18.22 -6.02 1.48
N LEU A 287 19.33 -5.28 1.42
CA LEU A 287 19.49 -4.14 0.52
C LEU A 287 19.62 -4.61 -0.94
N ASN A 288 18.70 -4.16 -1.79
CA ASN A 288 18.83 -4.28 -3.24
C ASN A 288 19.90 -3.31 -3.74
N ILE A 289 20.75 -3.78 -4.66
CA ILE A 289 21.77 -2.95 -5.28
C ILE A 289 21.44 -2.83 -6.76
N THR A 290 21.48 -1.60 -7.25
CA THR A 290 21.29 -1.31 -8.66
C THR A 290 22.49 -0.52 -9.16
N GLY A 291 23.02 -0.89 -10.33
CA GLY A 291 24.13 -0.17 -10.95
C GLY A 291 24.15 -0.33 -12.46
N GLY A 292 24.96 0.48 -13.14
CA GLY A 292 25.21 0.36 -14.57
C GLY A 292 26.18 -0.79 -14.87
N ALA A 293 26.17 -1.30 -16.10
CA ALA A 293 27.27 -2.14 -16.59
C ALA A 293 28.52 -1.27 -16.85
N ASP A 294 29.71 -1.77 -16.53
CA ASP A 294 30.97 -1.06 -16.82
C ASP A 294 31.41 -1.26 -18.26
N SER A 295 31.19 -2.47 -18.80
CA SER A 295 31.51 -2.79 -20.19
C SER A 295 30.54 -3.80 -20.77
N ILE A 296 30.40 -3.77 -22.10
CA ILE A 296 29.75 -4.81 -22.88
C ILE A 296 30.59 -5.07 -24.14
N THR A 297 30.97 -6.30 -24.41
CA THR A 297 31.85 -6.66 -25.52
C THR A 297 31.47 -8.03 -26.11
N PRO A 298 31.31 -8.16 -27.43
CA PRO A 298 31.30 -7.09 -28.44
C PRO A 298 30.04 -6.19 -28.31
N ALA A 299 30.16 -4.95 -28.77
CA ALA A 299 29.07 -3.97 -28.75
C ALA A 299 27.93 -4.30 -29.74
N SER A 300 28.12 -5.29 -30.63
CA SER A 300 27.13 -5.87 -31.53
C SER A 300 27.35 -7.39 -31.66
N GLY A 301 26.28 -8.18 -31.85
CA GLY A 301 26.34 -9.65 -31.94
C GLY A 301 25.48 -10.38 -30.90
N GLY A 302 25.37 -11.71 -31.03
CA GLY A 302 24.42 -12.54 -30.26
C GLY A 302 24.83 -12.90 -28.82
N SER A 303 26.10 -13.28 -28.61
CA SER A 303 26.68 -13.52 -27.27
C SER A 303 27.57 -12.34 -26.89
N ARG A 304 27.40 -11.81 -25.69
CA ARG A 304 28.12 -10.62 -25.21
C ARG A 304 28.59 -10.82 -23.79
N GLN A 305 29.82 -10.42 -23.51
CA GLN A 305 30.40 -10.37 -22.18
C GLN A 305 30.12 -9.00 -21.56
N LEU A 306 29.70 -8.98 -20.30
CA LEU A 306 29.43 -7.81 -19.49
C LEU A 306 30.37 -7.80 -18.29
N ALA A 307 30.76 -6.60 -17.87
CA ALA A 307 31.45 -6.38 -16.61
C ALA A 307 30.60 -5.50 -15.68
N PHE A 308 30.60 -5.83 -14.40
CA PHE A 308 29.93 -5.07 -13.36
C PHE A 308 30.83 -4.96 -12.12
N ARG A 309 31.05 -3.75 -11.65
CA ARG A 309 31.82 -3.45 -10.45
C ARG A 309 30.91 -3.40 -9.24
N ILE A 310 31.15 -4.32 -8.30
CA ILE A 310 30.43 -4.34 -7.04
C ILE A 310 30.77 -3.05 -6.27
N PRO A 311 29.79 -2.28 -5.77
CA PRO A 311 30.07 -1.05 -5.04
C PRO A 311 31.04 -1.27 -3.88
N ALA A 312 32.12 -0.49 -3.82
CA ALA A 312 33.12 -0.58 -2.75
C ALA A 312 32.57 -0.14 -1.38
N THR A 313 31.48 0.64 -1.39
CA THR A 313 30.76 1.09 -0.19
C THR A 313 29.86 0.00 0.42
N LEU A 314 29.69 -1.13 -0.26
CA LEU A 314 28.87 -2.22 0.23
C LEU A 314 29.52 -2.88 1.44
N THR A 315 28.88 -2.76 2.60
CA THR A 315 29.30 -3.43 3.83
C THR A 315 28.37 -4.59 4.12
N LEU A 316 28.93 -5.80 4.25
CA LEU A 316 28.18 -7.02 4.53
C LEU A 316 28.71 -7.64 5.84
N PRO A 317 27.83 -8.12 6.73
CA PRO A 317 28.26 -8.79 7.97
C PRO A 317 28.82 -10.19 7.68
N SER A 318 28.27 -10.89 6.70
CA SER A 318 28.63 -12.25 6.27
C SER A 318 28.58 -12.34 4.74
N ALA A 319 29.06 -13.45 4.18
CA ALA A 319 28.88 -13.72 2.76
C ALA A 319 27.39 -13.79 2.42
N THR A 320 26.96 -13.00 1.43
CA THR A 320 25.54 -12.88 1.07
C THR A 320 25.35 -13.29 -0.38
N LEU A 321 24.36 -14.17 -0.59
CA LEU A 321 23.94 -14.59 -1.92
C LEU A 321 22.98 -13.57 -2.54
N TYR A 322 23.34 -13.08 -3.71
CA TYR A 322 22.53 -12.20 -4.55
C TYR A 322 22.09 -12.91 -5.82
N GLN A 323 20.87 -12.63 -6.25
CA GLN A 323 20.37 -12.94 -7.58
C GLN A 323 20.66 -11.73 -8.48
N LEU A 324 21.59 -11.90 -9.40
CA LEU A 324 21.95 -10.90 -10.40
C LEU A 324 21.07 -11.05 -11.63
N SER A 325 20.41 -9.97 -12.01
CA SER A 325 19.63 -9.84 -13.25
C SER A 325 20.00 -8.55 -13.99
N ILE A 326 19.72 -8.50 -15.29
CA ILE A 326 19.95 -7.31 -16.11
C ILE A 326 18.70 -6.93 -16.88
N ALA A 327 18.54 -5.62 -17.12
CA ALA A 327 17.55 -5.07 -18.03
C ALA A 327 18.10 -3.83 -18.72
N GLY A 328 17.61 -3.52 -19.92
CA GLY A 328 18.09 -2.34 -20.64
C GLY A 328 17.41 -2.09 -21.98
N LEU A 329 17.98 -1.16 -22.73
CA LEU A 329 17.54 -0.74 -24.07
C LEU A 329 18.71 -0.82 -25.07
N SER A 330 18.45 -1.25 -26.29
CA SER A 330 19.38 -1.07 -27.40
C SER A 330 19.43 0.39 -27.85
N ALA A 331 20.43 0.76 -28.65
CA ALA A 331 20.51 2.10 -29.24
C ALA A 331 19.30 2.42 -30.14
N ALA A 332 18.64 1.40 -30.70
CA ALA A 332 17.42 1.52 -31.49
C ALA A 332 16.14 1.57 -30.61
N GLY A 333 16.28 1.57 -29.28
CA GLY A 333 15.16 1.60 -28.35
C GLY A 333 14.50 0.24 -28.09
N ALA A 334 15.07 -0.87 -28.58
CA ALA A 334 14.54 -2.21 -28.34
C ALA A 334 14.88 -2.66 -26.91
N PRO A 335 13.89 -2.93 -26.04
CA PRO A 335 14.16 -3.30 -24.67
C PRO A 335 14.65 -4.76 -24.60
N PHE A 336 15.42 -5.10 -23.56
CA PHE A 336 15.86 -6.46 -23.25
C PHE A 336 15.89 -6.71 -21.74
N SER A 337 15.76 -7.97 -21.33
CA SER A 337 15.91 -8.38 -19.92
C SER A 337 16.37 -9.82 -19.78
N SER A 338 17.04 -10.14 -18.68
CA SER A 338 17.48 -11.51 -18.39
C SER A 338 16.32 -12.40 -17.93
N GLN A 339 16.17 -13.56 -18.55
CA GLN A 339 15.18 -14.58 -18.20
C GLN A 339 15.58 -15.39 -16.96
N ASN A 340 16.88 -15.56 -16.76
CA ASN A 340 17.46 -16.22 -15.60
C ASN A 340 18.21 -15.21 -14.73
N SER A 341 18.55 -15.62 -13.52
CA SER A 341 19.41 -14.86 -12.62
C SER A 341 20.70 -15.63 -12.35
N ILE A 342 21.81 -14.92 -12.18
CA ILE A 342 23.07 -15.49 -11.73
C ILE A 342 23.11 -15.45 -10.21
N ALA A 343 23.48 -16.57 -9.58
CA ALA A 343 23.78 -16.65 -8.15
C ALA A 343 25.16 -16.02 -7.87
N LEU A 344 25.19 -14.75 -7.50
CA LEU A 344 26.40 -14.01 -7.13
C LEU A 344 26.60 -14.04 -5.61
N THR A 345 27.65 -14.72 -5.14
CA THR A 345 28.05 -14.68 -3.72
C THR A 345 29.00 -13.52 -3.49
N ILE A 346 28.57 -12.53 -2.70
CA ILE A 346 29.42 -11.40 -2.33
C ILE A 346 29.99 -11.66 -0.93
N ALA A 347 31.30 -11.86 -0.86
CA ALA A 347 32.03 -11.98 0.40
C ALA A 347 32.25 -10.59 1.02
N PRO A 348 32.28 -10.47 2.36
CA PRO A 348 32.60 -9.21 3.01
C PRO A 348 34.06 -8.82 2.75
N ALA A 349 34.37 -7.53 2.89
CA ALA A 349 35.75 -7.05 2.74
C ALA A 349 36.70 -7.70 3.75
N MET A 350 37.91 -8.04 3.30
CA MET A 350 38.94 -8.62 4.16
C MET A 350 39.41 -7.60 5.20
N ARG A 351 39.29 -7.96 6.49
CA ARG A 351 39.86 -7.19 7.59
C ARG A 351 40.07 -8.06 8.83
N ILE A 352 40.96 -7.63 9.71
CA ILE A 352 41.04 -8.19 11.07
C ILE A 352 39.96 -7.55 11.94
N LEU A 353 39.12 -8.38 12.56
CA LEU A 353 38.04 -7.96 13.45
C LEU A 353 38.53 -7.79 14.88
N SER A 354 39.35 -8.73 15.37
CA SER A 354 39.93 -8.65 16.70
C SER A 354 41.19 -9.49 16.83
N VAL A 355 41.98 -9.14 17.85
CA VAL A 355 43.08 -9.95 18.36
C VAL A 355 42.90 -10.06 19.87
N SER A 356 42.91 -11.29 20.40
CA SER A 356 42.72 -11.53 21.83
C SER A 356 43.73 -12.55 22.38
N PRO A 357 44.45 -12.25 23.47
CA PRO A 357 44.46 -10.96 24.17
C PRO A 357 45.11 -9.84 23.33
N SER A 358 44.59 -8.60 23.46
CA SER A 358 45.08 -7.42 22.72
C SER A 358 46.18 -6.64 23.45
N SER A 359 46.64 -7.14 24.61
CA SER A 359 47.73 -6.55 25.39
C SER A 359 48.53 -7.63 26.10
N SER A 360 49.80 -7.35 26.34
CA SER A 360 50.73 -8.21 27.09
C SER A 360 51.89 -7.36 27.63
N ASN A 361 52.57 -7.89 28.64
CA ASN A 361 53.85 -7.35 29.11
C ASN A 361 54.97 -7.64 28.12
N ALA A 362 55.93 -6.72 28.03
CA ALA A 362 57.16 -6.90 27.26
C ALA A 362 58.03 -8.03 27.85
N GLY A 363 58.78 -8.74 27.00
CA GLY A 363 59.64 -9.86 27.42
C GLY A 363 58.92 -11.21 27.55
N GLN A 364 57.62 -11.28 27.29
CA GLN A 364 56.81 -12.50 27.46
C GLN A 364 56.49 -13.19 26.12
N ASN A 365 56.24 -14.50 26.20
CA ASN A 365 55.62 -15.27 25.12
C ASN A 365 54.11 -15.35 25.34
N VAL A 366 53.32 -14.98 24.33
CA VAL A 366 51.85 -14.95 24.41
C VAL A 366 51.25 -15.56 23.16
N THR A 367 50.25 -16.42 23.32
CA THR A 367 49.44 -16.89 22.19
C THR A 367 48.24 -15.98 22.03
N VAL A 368 48.07 -15.38 20.85
CA VAL A 368 46.92 -14.55 20.52
C VAL A 368 46.05 -15.23 19.47
N THR A 369 44.75 -15.05 19.63
CA THR A 369 43.74 -15.45 18.64
C THR A 369 43.44 -14.26 17.75
N ILE A 370 43.61 -14.44 16.44
CA ILE A 370 43.27 -13.49 15.39
C ILE A 370 41.91 -13.90 14.82
N GLN A 371 40.95 -13.00 14.86
CA GLN A 371 39.68 -13.16 14.15
C GLN A 371 39.64 -12.23 12.94
N GLY A 372 39.51 -12.82 11.75
CA GLY A 372 39.31 -12.11 10.50
C GLY A 372 37.84 -12.04 10.10
N GLN A 373 37.49 -11.07 9.26
CA GLN A 373 36.23 -11.01 8.52
C GLN A 373 36.56 -11.07 7.03
N GLY A 374 35.87 -11.93 6.29
CA GLY A 374 36.08 -12.10 4.84
C GLY A 374 37.42 -12.72 4.45
N THR A 375 38.21 -13.18 5.43
CA THR A 375 39.48 -13.86 5.19
C THR A 375 39.28 -15.32 4.81
N ALA A 376 40.28 -15.90 4.15
CA ALA A 376 40.39 -17.34 3.90
C ALA A 376 41.77 -17.79 4.39
N PHE A 377 41.94 -17.91 5.70
CA PHE A 377 43.20 -18.38 6.27
C PHE A 377 43.44 -19.84 5.89
N VAL A 378 44.68 -20.14 5.49
CA VAL A 378 45.12 -21.45 5.02
C VAL A 378 46.34 -21.87 5.82
N GLN A 379 46.28 -23.06 6.41
CA GLN A 379 47.35 -23.62 7.23
C GLN A 379 48.65 -23.72 6.41
N GLY A 380 49.73 -23.11 6.91
CA GLY A 380 51.04 -23.13 6.26
C GLY A 380 51.27 -22.03 5.22
N GLU A 381 50.22 -21.33 4.75
CA GLU A 381 50.37 -20.18 3.85
C GLU A 381 50.19 -18.85 4.57
N THR A 382 49.22 -18.77 5.50
CA THR A 382 48.94 -17.54 6.24
C THR A 382 50.10 -17.21 7.18
N GLN A 383 50.57 -15.96 7.11
CA GLN A 383 51.58 -15.40 8.00
C GLN A 383 51.08 -14.09 8.59
N ALA A 384 51.46 -13.77 9.83
CA ALA A 384 51.09 -12.53 10.48
C ALA A 384 52.32 -11.75 10.92
N SER A 385 52.21 -10.42 10.96
CA SER A 385 53.18 -9.52 11.57
C SER A 385 52.49 -8.61 12.59
N PHE A 386 53.12 -8.48 13.74
CA PHE A 386 52.69 -7.63 14.85
C PHE A 386 53.58 -6.40 15.02
N GLY A 387 54.41 -6.09 14.01
CA GLY A 387 55.32 -4.96 14.00
C GLY A 387 56.65 -5.21 14.75
N ALA A 388 57.55 -4.23 14.65
CA ALA A 388 58.92 -4.34 15.15
C ALA A 388 59.02 -4.80 16.61
N GLY A 389 59.96 -5.68 16.93
CA GLY A 389 60.14 -6.18 18.30
C GLY A 389 59.19 -7.30 18.74
N ILE A 390 58.30 -7.77 17.86
CA ILE A 390 57.44 -8.94 18.12
C ILE A 390 57.70 -10.00 17.05
N GLY A 391 58.17 -11.18 17.47
CA GLY A 391 58.30 -12.37 16.61
C GLY A 391 56.99 -13.18 16.60
N VAL A 392 56.71 -13.88 15.50
CA VAL A 392 55.49 -14.68 15.31
C VAL A 392 55.87 -16.10 14.89
N GLY A 393 55.36 -17.13 15.57
CA GLY A 393 55.55 -18.54 15.17
C GLY A 393 57.01 -19.00 15.10
N GLY A 394 57.90 -18.39 15.88
CA GLY A 394 59.34 -18.62 15.84
C GLY A 394 60.10 -17.79 14.79
N GLY A 395 59.41 -16.91 14.05
CA GLY A 395 60.02 -15.95 13.13
C GLY A 395 60.71 -14.77 13.81
N ALA A 396 61.57 -14.08 13.05
CA ALA A 396 62.31 -12.91 13.54
C ALA A 396 61.38 -11.75 13.94
N ALA A 397 61.79 -10.96 14.93
CA ALA A 397 60.99 -9.86 15.45
C ALA A 397 60.69 -8.80 14.36
N GLY A 398 59.40 -8.51 14.13
CA GLY A 398 58.93 -7.57 13.12
C GLY A 398 58.69 -8.15 11.72
N ALA A 399 59.14 -9.37 11.45
CA ALA A 399 58.87 -10.05 10.20
C ALA A 399 57.48 -10.72 10.20
N PHE A 400 57.01 -11.11 9.01
CA PHE A 400 55.89 -12.04 8.91
C PHE A 400 56.33 -13.42 9.39
N GLY A 401 55.55 -14.02 10.29
CA GLY A 401 55.77 -15.35 10.81
C GLY A 401 54.54 -16.22 10.70
N SER A 402 54.72 -17.54 10.76
CA SER A 402 53.64 -18.50 10.55
C SER A 402 52.60 -18.46 11.66
N VAL A 403 51.34 -18.68 11.29
CA VAL A 403 50.22 -18.82 12.24
C VAL A 403 49.59 -20.21 12.12
N THR A 404 49.00 -20.67 13.22
CA THR A 404 48.21 -21.91 13.24
C THR A 404 46.77 -21.58 12.93
N VAL A 405 46.28 -21.98 11.77
CA VAL A 405 44.93 -21.71 11.30
C VAL A 405 43.96 -22.71 11.94
N THR A 406 43.03 -22.19 12.74
CA THR A 406 41.98 -22.98 13.40
C THR A 406 40.67 -22.99 12.60
N GLY A 407 40.53 -22.08 11.62
CA GLY A 407 39.43 -22.03 10.67
C GLY A 407 39.63 -20.94 9.62
N PRO A 408 38.75 -20.82 8.60
CA PRO A 408 38.93 -19.87 7.50
C PRO A 408 38.99 -18.40 7.96
N THR A 409 38.41 -18.09 9.13
CA THR A 409 38.39 -16.75 9.73
C THR A 409 39.10 -16.66 11.08
N THR A 410 39.73 -17.74 11.56
CA THR A 410 40.40 -17.76 12.86
C THR A 410 41.78 -18.40 12.78
N ALA A 411 42.77 -17.71 13.35
CA ALA A 411 44.13 -18.20 13.45
C ALA A 411 44.74 -17.89 14.82
N LEU A 412 45.64 -18.75 15.28
CA LEU A 412 46.43 -18.59 16.49
C LEU A 412 47.85 -18.18 16.11
N ALA A 413 48.34 -17.10 16.69
CA ALA A 413 49.70 -16.62 16.53
C ALA A 413 50.43 -16.73 17.87
N GLN A 414 51.55 -17.46 17.89
CA GLN A 414 52.45 -17.48 19.04
C GLN A 414 53.42 -16.31 18.94
N LEU A 415 53.34 -15.36 19.86
CA LEU A 415 54.13 -14.15 19.88
C LEU A 415 55.29 -14.27 20.86
N THR A 416 56.45 -13.78 20.45
CA THR A 416 57.61 -13.54 21.31
C THR A 416 57.89 -12.05 21.35
N ILE A 417 57.61 -11.41 22.48
CA ILE A 417 57.65 -9.94 22.62
C ILE A 417 59.00 -9.54 23.23
N ALA A 418 59.78 -8.72 22.52
CA ALA A 418 61.03 -8.19 23.05
C ALA A 418 60.79 -7.28 24.27
N SER A 419 61.73 -7.23 25.21
CA SER A 419 61.66 -6.38 26.40
C SER A 419 61.60 -4.87 26.08
N THR A 420 61.99 -4.48 24.86
CA THR A 420 61.97 -3.11 24.35
C THR A 420 60.69 -2.78 23.55
N ALA A 421 59.80 -3.75 23.32
CA ALA A 421 58.61 -3.56 22.50
C ALA A 421 57.46 -2.93 23.32
N THR A 422 57.41 -1.60 23.34
CA THR A 422 56.31 -0.83 23.95
C THR A 422 55.44 -0.14 22.90
N GLY A 423 54.16 0.11 23.21
CA GLY A 423 53.24 0.90 22.38
C GLY A 423 52.24 0.09 21.55
N VAL A 424 51.25 0.78 20.98
CA VAL A 424 50.21 0.20 20.12
C VAL A 424 50.79 -0.12 18.74
N ARG A 425 50.45 -1.28 18.19
CA ARG A 425 50.94 -1.75 16.89
C ARG A 425 49.79 -2.15 15.99
N ALA A 426 49.94 -1.91 14.70
CA ALA A 426 49.06 -2.47 13.69
C ALA A 426 49.40 -3.95 13.49
N VAL A 427 48.36 -4.76 13.23
CA VAL A 427 48.49 -6.17 12.91
C VAL A 427 48.17 -6.36 11.44
N THR A 428 49.05 -7.04 10.72
CA THR A 428 48.90 -7.36 9.30
C THR A 428 48.97 -8.87 9.15
N VAL A 429 48.06 -9.45 8.36
CA VAL A 429 47.92 -10.90 8.14
C VAL A 429 47.66 -11.16 6.67
#